data_AF-A0A8J3S879-F1
#
_entry.id   AF-A0A8J3S879-F1
#
_cell.length_a   1.000
_cell.length_b   1.000
_cell.length_c   1.000
_cell.angle_alpha   90.00
_cell.angle_beta   90.00
_cell.angle_gamma   90.00
#
_symmetry.space_group_name_H-M   'P 1'
#
loop_
_entity.id
_entity.type
_entity.pdbx_description
1 polymer ?
#
loop_
_entity_poly.entity_id
_entity_poly.type
_entity_poly.pdbx_seq_one_letter_code
_entity_poly.pdbx_strand_id
1 'polypeptide(L)'
;MAETPPGASHAGRALSWLAVTVSLLGFAIGGIALTAGPNWLVFWMGVAVCMMGCVLLLFFGAFKDVILDSPRAPFERSDGILD
;
A
#
# COMPACT_ATOMS: atom_id res chain seq x y z
N MET A 1 -32.93 -5.92 -13.57
CA MET A 1 -31.49 -6.22 -13.47
C MET A 1 -30.83 -5.00 -12.87
N ALA A 2 -30.28 -5.08 -11.66
CA ALA A 2 -29.49 -3.99 -11.11
C ALA A 2 -28.12 -4.01 -11.81
N GLU A 3 -27.71 -2.91 -12.43
CA GLU A 3 -26.36 -2.75 -12.96
C GLU A 3 -25.40 -2.73 -11.76
N THR A 4 -24.49 -3.71 -11.69
CA THR A 4 -23.35 -3.64 -10.76
C THR A 4 -22.50 -2.43 -11.13
N PRO A 5 -22.28 -1.46 -10.22
CA PRO A 5 -21.34 -0.37 -10.46
C PRO A 5 -19.97 -0.97 -10.83
N PRO A 6 -19.24 -0.41 -11.81
CA PRO A 6 -17.88 -0.84 -12.13
C PRO A 6 -17.05 -0.92 -10.83
N GLY A 7 -16.56 -2.13 -10.55
CA GLY A 7 -16.25 -2.60 -9.20
C GLY A 7 -15.33 -1.69 -8.39
N ALA A 8 -15.75 -1.42 -7.15
CA ALA A 8 -14.84 -0.98 -6.11
C ALA A 8 -13.75 -2.05 -5.94
N SER A 9 -12.54 -1.76 -6.42
CA SER A 9 -11.42 -2.70 -6.39
C SER A 9 -10.74 -2.66 -5.02
N HIS A 10 -10.60 -3.81 -4.38
CA HIS A 10 -9.77 -3.96 -3.18
C HIS A 10 -8.27 -3.75 -3.45
N ALA A 11 -7.87 -3.62 -4.71
CA ALA A 11 -6.48 -3.44 -5.07
C ALA A 11 -5.97 -2.02 -4.76
N GLY A 12 -6.82 -1.01 -4.57
CA GLY A 12 -6.36 0.38 -4.49
C GLY A 12 -6.03 1.00 -5.86
N ARG A 13 -5.82 2.32 -5.90
CA ARG A 13 -5.49 3.14 -7.08
C ARG A 13 -4.17 2.68 -7.72
N ALA A 14 -4.17 2.63 -9.06
CA ALA A 14 -2.98 2.31 -9.86
C ALA A 14 -1.76 3.19 -9.55
N LEU A 15 -1.96 4.48 -9.23
CA LEU A 15 -0.88 5.40 -8.84
C LEU A 15 -0.21 5.01 -7.51
N SER A 16 -0.96 4.42 -6.58
CA SER A 16 -0.42 3.89 -5.31
C SER A 16 0.51 2.71 -5.58
N TRP A 17 0.08 1.78 -6.45
CA TRP A 17 0.91 0.65 -6.89
C TRP A 17 2.19 1.06 -7.58
N LEU A 18 2.16 2.14 -8.36
CA LEU A 18 3.38 2.69 -8.97
C LEU A 18 4.38 3.14 -7.89
N ALA A 19 3.94 3.84 -6.85
CA ALA A 19 4.81 4.24 -5.74
C ALA A 19 5.37 3.02 -4.97
N VAL A 20 4.54 1.99 -4.74
CA VAL A 20 4.96 0.74 -4.09
C VAL A 20 6.01 0.00 -4.91
N THR A 21 5.78 -0.17 -6.21
CA THR A 21 6.71 -0.90 -7.09
C THR A 21 8.06 -0.20 -7.22
N VAL A 22 8.09 1.13 -7.33
CA VAL A 22 9.34 1.92 -7.33
C VAL A 22 10.11 1.70 -6.01
N SER A 23 9.40 1.73 -4.88
CA SER A 23 10.02 1.49 -3.56
C SER A 23 10.61 0.08 -3.47
N LEU A 24 9.86 -0.94 -3.91
CA LEU A 24 10.32 -2.33 -3.92
C LEU A 24 11.52 -2.55 -4.83
N LEU A 25 11.55 -1.93 -6.01
CA LEU A 25 12.68 -2.01 -6.93
C LEU A 25 13.95 -1.41 -6.31
N GLY A 26 13.86 -0.21 -5.72
CA GLY A 26 15.00 0.41 -5.04
C GLY A 26 15.54 -0.46 -3.90
N PHE A 27 14.64 -1.02 -3.08
CA PHE A 27 15.01 -1.94 -2.00
C PHE A 27 15.64 -3.23 -2.52
N ALA A 28 15.07 -3.86 -3.54
CA ALA A 28 15.59 -5.09 -4.14
C ALA A 28 16.98 -4.88 -4.74
N ILE A 29 17.18 -3.79 -5.50
CA ILE A 29 18.49 -3.42 -6.07
C ILE A 29 19.51 -3.20 -4.95
N GLY A 30 19.15 -2.45 -3.90
CA GLY A 30 20.03 -2.21 -2.76
C GLY A 30 20.39 -3.50 -1.99
N GLY A 31 19.41 -4.37 -1.75
CA GLY A 31 19.62 -5.66 -1.08
C GLY A 31 20.51 -6.61 -1.88
N ILE A 32 20.31 -6.70 -3.20
CA ILE A 32 21.19 -7.47 -4.10
C ILE A 32 22.61 -6.90 -4.07
N ALA A 33 22.76 -5.58 -4.10
CA ALA A 33 24.07 -4.93 -4.07
C ALA A 33 24.85 -5.18 -2.77
N LEU A 34 24.17 -5.40 -1.63
CA LEU A 34 24.80 -5.76 -0.36
C LEU A 34 25.18 -7.24 -0.29
N THR A 35 24.40 -8.12 -0.90
CA THR A 35 24.53 -9.59 -0.74
C THR A 35 25.40 -10.26 -1.80
N ALA A 36 25.48 -9.72 -3.02
CA ALA A 36 26.25 -10.30 -4.14
C ALA A 36 27.74 -9.93 -4.15
N GLY A 37 28.28 -9.45 -3.02
CA GLY A 37 29.56 -8.75 -2.94
C GLY A 37 29.30 -7.24 -2.85
N PRO A 38 29.66 -6.59 -1.72
CA PRO A 38 29.18 -5.24 -1.40
C PRO A 38 29.63 -4.22 -2.45
N ASN A 39 28.71 -3.84 -3.32
CA ASN A 39 28.87 -2.76 -4.28
C ASN A 39 28.22 -1.50 -3.71
N TRP A 40 29.03 -0.69 -3.02
CA TRP A 40 28.57 0.51 -2.32
C TRP A 40 27.90 1.53 -3.22
N LEU A 41 28.35 1.67 -4.46
CA LEU A 41 27.79 2.64 -5.41
C LEU A 41 26.37 2.22 -5.82
N VAL A 42 26.19 0.95 -6.20
CA VAL A 42 24.87 0.41 -6.58
C VAL A 42 23.92 0.39 -5.37
N PHE A 43 24.42 0.12 -4.17
CA PHE A 43 23.64 0.21 -2.94
C PHE A 43 23.04 1.61 -2.75
N TRP A 44 23.86 2.67 -2.82
CA TRP A 44 23.36 4.04 -2.66
C TRP A 44 22.38 4.46 -3.75
N MET A 45 22.57 3.97 -4.98
CA MET A 45 21.58 4.16 -6.05
C MET A 45 20.24 3.48 -5.70
N GLY A 46 20.26 2.25 -5.18
CA GLY A 46 19.07 1.56 -4.69
C GLY A 46 18.38 2.32 -3.55
N VAL A 47 19.15 2.86 -2.61
CA VAL A 47 18.64 3.70 -1.51
C VAL A 47 17.96 4.96 -2.05
N ALA A 48 18.58 5.65 -3.02
CA ALA A 48 18.00 6.85 -3.62
C ALA A 48 16.67 6.55 -4.34
N VAL A 49 16.60 5.45 -5.11
CA VAL A 49 15.37 5.02 -5.78
C VAL A 49 14.29 4.64 -4.75
N CYS A 50 14.66 3.93 -3.70
CA CYS A 50 13.74 3.54 -2.63
C CYS A 50 13.17 4.78 -1.92
N MET A 51 14.01 5.76 -1.58
CA MET A 51 13.59 7.04 -1.00
C MET A 51 12.64 7.81 -1.92
N MET A 52 12.91 7.81 -3.23
CA MET A 52 12.00 8.43 -4.20
C MET A 52 10.64 7.73 -4.23
N GLY A 53 10.61 6.40 -4.13
CA GLY A 53 9.39 5.63 -3.93
C GLY A 53 8.64 6.01 -2.65
N CYS A 54 9.35 6.16 -1.53
CA CYS A 54 8.76 6.62 -0.25
C CYS A 54 8.14 8.01 -0.38
N VAL A 55 8.79 8.92 -1.09
CA VAL A 55 8.24 10.26 -1.39
C VAL A 55 6.95 10.12 -2.21
N LEU A 56 6.94 9.30 -3.26
CA LEU A 56 5.74 9.05 -4.06
C LEU A 56 4.58 8.43 -3.24
N LEU A 57 4.87 7.55 -2.28
CA LEU A 57 3.85 6.98 -1.37
C LEU A 57 3.14 8.07 -0.57
N LEU A 58 3.90 9.06 -0.08
CA LEU A 58 3.35 10.22 0.64
C LEU A 58 2.55 11.11 -0.30
N PHE A 59 3.08 11.46 -1.47
CA PHE A 59 2.43 12.35 -2.43
C PHE A 59 1.13 11.78 -3.01
N PHE A 60 1.09 10.49 -3.32
CA PHE A 60 -0.12 9.86 -3.89
C PHE A 60 -1.14 9.43 -2.83
N GLY A 61 -0.79 9.55 -1.55
CA GLY A 61 -1.64 9.17 -0.44
C GLY A 61 -1.91 7.67 -0.43
N ALA A 62 -0.89 6.85 -0.70
CA ALA A 62 -1.00 5.39 -0.81
C ALA A 62 -1.62 4.76 0.45
N PHE A 63 -1.35 5.32 1.64
CA PHE A 63 -1.93 4.84 2.89
C PHE A 63 -3.44 5.07 3.00
N LYS A 64 -4.00 6.06 2.30
CA LYS A 64 -5.46 6.29 2.22
C LYS A 64 -6.14 5.39 1.20
N ASP A 65 -5.34 4.72 0.37
CA ASP A 65 -5.81 3.80 -0.65
C ASP A 65 -6.21 2.44 -0.07
N VAL A 66 -5.78 2.15 1.16
CA VAL A 66 -6.26 1.03 1.95
C VAL A 66 -7.69 1.33 2.39
N ILE A 67 -8.63 0.55 1.87
CA ILE A 67 -10.04 0.61 2.28
C ILE A 67 -10.11 0.17 3.74
N LEU A 68 -10.33 1.13 4.64
CA LEU A 68 -10.72 0.84 6.01
C LEU A 68 -12.21 0.51 6.01
N ASP A 69 -12.58 -0.64 6.58
CA ASP A 69 -13.97 -0.96 6.84
C ASP A 69 -14.61 0.18 7.65
N SER A 70 -15.81 0.58 7.24
CA SER A 70 -16.63 1.48 8.06
C SER A 70 -16.72 0.91 9.47
N PRO A 71 -16.69 1.75 10.53
CA PRO A 71 -16.81 1.30 11.90
C PRO A 71 -18.00 0.34 12.02
N ARG A 72 -17.74 -0.87 12.54
CA ARG A 72 -18.80 -1.85 12.80
C ARG A 72 -19.82 -1.16 13.69
N ALA A 73 -21.09 -1.12 13.27
CA ALA A 73 -22.15 -0.55 14.10
C ALA A 73 -22.14 -1.25 15.47
N PRO A 74 -22.31 -0.52 16.59
CA PRO A 74 -22.47 -1.14 17.89
C PRO A 74 -23.59 -2.17 17.83
N PHE A 75 -23.35 -3.36 18.38
CA PHE A 75 -24.38 -4.37 18.55
C PHE A 75 -25.50 -3.77 19.41
N GLU A 76 -26.63 -3.44 18.79
CA GLU A 76 -27.83 -3.02 19.51
C GLU A 76 -28.36 -4.28 20.22
N ARG A 77 -28.20 -4.31 21.54
CA ARG A 77 -28.71 -5.41 22.35
C ARG A 77 -30.24 -5.35 22.30
N SER A 78 -30.83 -6.36 21.68
CA SER A 78 -32.27 -6.62 21.72
C SER A 78 -32.68 -7.00 23.14
N ASP A 79 -33.01 -6.00 23.97
CA ASP A 79 -33.49 -6.15 25.36
C ASP A 79 -34.99 -6.56 25.43
N GLY A 80 -35.45 -7.43 24.52
CA GLY A 80 -36.87 -7.77 24.37
C GLY A 80 -37.19 -9.26 24.40
N ILE A 81 -36.41 -10.09 25.11
CA ILE A 81 -36.60 -11.55 25.13
C ILE A 81 -36.90 -12.14 26.53
N LEU A 82 -37.17 -11.30 27.54
CA LEU A 82 -37.52 -11.75 28.89
C LEU A 82 -38.70 -10.94 29.49
N ASP A 83 -39.77 -10.72 28.72
CA ASP A 83 -41.01 -10.08 29.19
C ASP A 83 -42.22 -10.95 28.82
#